data_AF-A0A1X7AEW9-F1
#
_entry.id   AF-A0A1X7AEW9-F1
#
_cell.length_a   1.000
_cell.length_b   1.000
_cell.length_c   1.000
_cell.angle_alpha   90.00
_cell.angle_beta   90.00
_cell.angle_gamma   90.00
#
_symmetry.space_group_name_H-M   'P 1'
#
loop_
_entity.id
_entity.type
_entity.pdbx_description
1 polymer ?
#
loop_
_entity_poly.entity_id
_entity_poly.type
_entity_poly.pdbx_seq_one_letter_code
_entity_poly.pdbx_strand_id
1 'polypeptide(L)'
;MFDIGFLELVIIAVIALVVLGPERLPVAIKTTALWVSRIKRSFQGIRSEIERELKVDEIRREIHNNNVMDELKRTREEISQEVSAMRKQVDLTDDLKGVTAEKSSSAPEAPKADAQPPKDPSSQS
;
A
#
# COMPACT_ATOMS: atom_id res chain seq x y z
N MET A 1 -8.44 0.24 4.08
CA MET A 1 -8.94 -0.06 5.45
C MET A 1 -8.82 1.19 6.31
N PHE A 2 -9.63 2.20 5.97
CA PHE A 2 -9.88 3.40 6.77
C PHE A 2 -11.26 3.90 6.35
N ASP A 3 -12.25 3.06 6.52
CA ASP A 3 -13.64 3.36 6.22
C ASP A 3 -14.24 4.13 7.40
N ILE A 4 -13.60 5.25 7.79
CA ILE A 4 -14.11 6.11 8.86
C ILE A 4 -15.32 6.89 8.33
N GLY A 5 -16.49 6.38 8.63
CA GLY A 5 -17.77 7.01 8.35
C GLY A 5 -18.10 8.13 9.32
N PHE A 6 -19.11 8.92 8.96
CA PHE A 6 -19.61 10.01 9.81
C PHE A 6 -20.00 9.51 11.21
N LEU A 7 -20.65 8.34 11.29
CA LEU A 7 -21.08 7.75 12.57
C LEU A 7 -19.91 7.42 13.49
N GLU A 8 -18.81 6.90 12.96
CA GLU A 8 -17.63 6.55 13.77
C GLU A 8 -16.95 7.81 14.30
N LEU A 9 -16.90 8.89 13.50
CA LEU A 9 -16.40 10.19 13.95
C LEU A 9 -17.25 10.74 15.11
N VAL A 10 -18.58 10.60 15.05
CA VAL A 10 -19.48 11.00 16.15
C VAL A 10 -19.21 10.17 17.40
N ILE A 11 -19.06 8.85 17.27
CA ILE A 11 -18.73 7.96 18.41
C ILE A 11 -17.40 8.38 19.06
N ILE A 12 -16.36 8.63 18.26
CA ILE A 12 -15.07 9.10 18.77
C ILE A 12 -15.20 10.46 19.45
N ALA A 13 -15.99 11.38 18.89
CA ALA A 13 -16.24 12.69 19.50
C ALA A 13 -16.93 12.54 20.87
N VAL A 14 -17.92 11.66 20.99
CA VAL A 14 -18.59 11.38 22.27
C VAL A 14 -17.60 10.80 23.28
N ILE A 15 -16.80 9.81 22.88
CA ILE A 15 -15.76 9.23 23.76
C ILE A 15 -14.77 10.31 24.21
N ALA A 16 -14.31 11.16 23.30
CA ALA A 16 -13.41 12.27 23.62
C ALA A 16 -14.04 13.25 24.61
N LEU A 17 -15.34 13.57 24.46
CA LEU A 17 -16.07 14.42 25.40
C LEU A 17 -16.20 13.78 26.78
N VAL A 18 -16.39 12.46 26.88
CA VAL A 18 -16.50 11.76 28.17
C VAL A 18 -15.15 11.67 28.87
N VAL A 19 -14.10 11.30 28.14
CA VAL A 19 -12.76 11.08 28.71
C VAL A 19 -12.10 12.40 29.10
N LEU A 20 -12.13 13.38 28.21
CA LEU A 20 -11.46 14.66 28.40
C LEU A 20 -12.39 15.68 29.09
N GLY A 21 -13.69 15.56 28.88
CA GLY A 21 -14.69 16.55 29.30
C GLY A 21 -15.00 17.56 28.17
N PRO A 22 -16.27 18.01 28.06
CA PRO A 22 -16.69 18.98 27.04
C PRO A 22 -15.99 20.34 27.17
N GLU A 23 -15.57 20.72 28.38
CA GLU A 23 -14.88 21.99 28.60
C GLU A 23 -13.40 21.93 28.23
N ARG A 24 -12.77 20.75 28.28
CA ARG A 24 -11.32 20.59 28.08
C ARG A 24 -10.97 20.24 26.64
N LEU A 25 -11.86 19.58 25.89
CA LEU A 25 -11.71 19.31 24.47
C LEU A 25 -11.38 20.57 23.64
N PRO A 26 -12.15 21.68 23.73
CA PRO A 26 -11.84 22.89 22.96
C PRO A 26 -10.50 23.51 23.38
N VAL A 27 -10.11 23.40 24.65
CA VAL A 27 -8.81 23.88 25.14
C VAL A 27 -7.66 23.04 24.57
N ALA A 28 -7.82 21.71 24.50
CA ALA A 28 -6.85 20.81 23.90
C ALA A 28 -6.68 21.06 22.39
N ILE A 29 -7.77 21.22 21.64
CA ILE A 29 -7.71 21.58 20.22
C ILE A 29 -6.97 22.90 20.03
N LYS A 30 -7.32 23.95 20.80
CA LYS A 30 -6.65 25.25 20.73
C LYS A 30 -5.16 25.12 21.00
N THR A 31 -4.77 24.37 22.03
CA THR A 31 -3.37 24.18 22.41
C THR A 31 -2.60 23.46 21.30
N THR A 32 -3.10 22.32 20.83
CA THR A 32 -2.47 21.56 19.74
C THR A 32 -2.41 22.38 18.45
N ALA A 33 -3.47 23.10 18.12
CA ALA A 33 -3.51 23.96 16.94
C ALA A 33 -2.48 25.10 17.02
N LEU A 34 -2.28 25.71 18.20
CA LEU A 34 -1.25 26.73 18.39
C LEU A 34 0.16 26.15 18.21
N TRP A 35 0.42 24.94 18.72
CA TRP A 35 1.70 24.25 18.55
C TRP A 35 1.98 23.91 17.08
N VAL A 36 0.99 23.32 16.39
CA VAL A 36 1.06 23.02 14.96
C VAL A 36 1.23 24.30 14.14
N SER A 37 0.53 25.38 14.49
CA SER A 37 0.63 26.68 13.82
C SER A 37 2.02 27.30 13.97
N ARG A 38 2.63 27.21 15.16
CA ARG A 38 4.03 27.63 15.38
C ARG A 38 4.99 26.84 14.51
N ILE A 39 4.87 25.51 14.50
CA ILE A 39 5.71 24.63 13.68
C ILE A 39 5.56 24.99 12.20
N LYS A 40 4.31 25.11 11.71
CA LYS A 40 4.00 25.52 10.34
C LYS A 40 4.63 26.88 9.98
N ARG A 41 4.57 27.86 10.88
CA ARG A 41 5.22 29.17 10.68
C ARG A 41 6.74 29.07 10.61
N SER A 42 7.36 28.24 11.44
CA SER A 42 8.82 28.00 11.36
C SER A 42 9.22 27.39 10.02
N PHE A 43 8.46 26.42 9.50
CA PHE A 43 8.67 25.88 8.16
C PHE A 43 8.47 26.92 7.04
N GLN A 44 7.54 27.87 7.21
CA GLN A 44 7.33 28.96 6.25
C GLN A 44 8.47 29.99 6.28
N GLY A 45 9.00 30.33 7.46
CA GLY A 45 10.15 31.21 7.60
C GLY A 45 11.40 30.63 6.93
N ILE A 46 11.69 29.35 7.21
CA ILE A 46 12.77 28.60 6.59
C ILE A 46 12.59 28.53 5.07
N ARG A 47 11.37 28.25 4.57
CA ARG A 47 11.09 28.31 3.13
C ARG A 47 11.36 29.70 2.54
N SER A 48 10.97 30.77 3.22
CA SER A 48 11.15 32.13 2.74
C SER A 48 12.61 32.60 2.75
N GLU A 49 13.41 32.11 3.68
CA GLU A 49 14.86 32.35 3.74
C GLU A 49 15.60 31.50 2.70
N ILE A 50 15.23 30.23 2.56
CA ILE A 50 15.74 29.33 1.52
C ILE A 50 15.42 29.89 0.12
N GLU A 51 14.22 30.41 -0.12
CA GLU A 51 13.80 30.94 -1.42
C GLU A 51 14.48 32.29 -1.76
N ARG A 52 15.05 32.98 -0.77
CA ARG A 52 15.77 34.24 -0.96
C ARG A 52 17.29 34.09 -1.14
N GLU A 53 17.88 33.00 -0.67
CA GLU A 53 19.35 32.79 -0.75
C GLU A 53 19.79 31.51 -1.47
N LEU A 54 18.90 30.53 -1.68
CA LEU A 54 19.19 29.29 -2.40
C LEU A 54 18.16 29.08 -3.50
N LYS A 55 18.62 29.20 -4.76
CA LYS A 55 17.91 28.78 -5.98
C LYS A 55 17.00 27.58 -5.73
N VAL A 56 15.70 27.84 -5.56
CA VAL A 56 14.68 26.80 -5.54
C VAL A 56 14.63 26.07 -6.89
N ASP A 57 15.19 26.67 -7.93
CA ASP A 57 15.43 26.05 -9.24
C ASP A 57 16.45 24.91 -9.20
N GLU A 58 17.44 24.89 -8.29
CA GLU A 58 18.47 23.85 -8.24
C GLU A 58 17.92 22.57 -7.57
N ILE A 59 17.15 22.69 -6.48
CA ILE A 59 16.48 21.55 -5.80
C ILE A 59 15.30 21.05 -6.63
N ARG A 60 14.50 21.95 -7.23
CA ARG A 60 13.47 21.51 -8.19
C ARG A 60 14.09 20.82 -9.38
N ARG A 61 15.27 21.23 -9.82
CA ARG A 61 15.98 20.55 -10.91
C ARG A 61 16.61 19.24 -10.43
N GLU A 62 17.12 19.10 -9.21
CA GLU A 62 17.56 17.79 -8.71
C GLU A 62 16.41 16.79 -8.53
N ILE A 63 15.24 17.25 -8.11
CA ILE A 63 14.05 16.39 -7.98
C ILE A 63 13.41 16.10 -9.35
N HIS A 64 13.44 17.06 -10.28
CA HIS A 64 12.78 16.95 -11.58
C HIS A 64 13.70 16.47 -12.71
N ASN A 65 15.03 16.48 -12.52
CA ASN A 65 16.04 16.17 -13.52
C ASN A 65 16.96 15.04 -13.00
N ASN A 66 16.55 13.79 -13.21
CA ASN A 66 17.45 12.75 -13.73
C ASN A 66 18.68 12.33 -12.90
N ASN A 67 18.54 11.98 -11.62
CA ASN A 67 19.55 11.14 -10.96
C ASN A 67 18.92 9.95 -10.25
N VAL A 68 17.90 10.17 -9.42
CA VAL A 68 17.28 9.08 -8.63
C VAL A 68 16.65 8.00 -9.52
N MET A 69 15.96 8.39 -10.60
CA MET A 69 15.25 7.43 -11.45
C MET A 69 16.17 6.69 -12.42
N ASP A 70 17.28 7.31 -12.82
CA ASP A 70 18.29 6.67 -13.68
C ASP A 70 19.23 5.77 -12.85
N GLU A 71 19.54 6.16 -11.61
CA GLU A 71 20.26 5.33 -10.65
C GLU A 71 19.43 4.10 -10.27
N LEU A 72 18.13 4.27 -9.97
CA LEU A 72 17.23 3.14 -9.72
C LEU A 72 17.11 2.19 -10.93
N LYS A 73 17.10 2.71 -12.15
CA LYS A 73 17.08 1.87 -13.37
C LYS A 73 18.37 1.07 -13.52
N ARG A 74 19.55 1.70 -13.33
CA ARG A 74 20.85 1.01 -13.39
C ARG A 74 20.98 -0.06 -12.32
N THR A 75 20.65 0.27 -11.06
CA THR A 75 20.66 -0.69 -9.96
C THR A 75 19.68 -1.84 -10.24
N ARG A 76 18.51 -1.57 -10.81
CA ARG A 76 17.56 -2.63 -11.21
C ARG A 76 18.12 -3.52 -12.32
N GLU A 77 18.79 -2.94 -13.30
CA GLU A 77 19.43 -3.68 -14.40
C GLU A 77 20.59 -4.56 -13.89
N GLU A 78 21.46 -4.02 -13.04
CA GLU A 78 22.57 -4.75 -12.40
C GLU A 78 22.05 -5.92 -11.55
N ILE A 79 21.07 -5.67 -10.68
CA ILE A 79 20.42 -6.73 -9.89
C ILE A 79 19.77 -7.77 -10.80
N SER A 80 19.10 -7.36 -11.89
CA SER A 80 18.47 -8.31 -12.81
C SER A 80 19.48 -9.20 -13.54
N GLN A 81 20.65 -8.66 -13.89
CA GLN A 81 21.72 -9.40 -14.55
C GLN A 81 22.41 -10.35 -13.59
N GLU A 82 22.68 -9.92 -12.35
CA GLU A 82 23.26 -10.76 -11.31
C GLU A 82 22.31 -11.90 -10.93
N VAL A 83 21.02 -11.60 -10.75
CA VAL A 83 19.99 -12.62 -10.52
C VAL A 83 19.84 -13.57 -11.70
N SER A 84 19.94 -13.08 -12.94
CA SER A 84 19.87 -13.93 -14.14
C SER A 84 21.10 -14.82 -14.30
N ALA A 85 22.30 -14.30 -13.99
CA ALA A 85 23.54 -15.07 -14.00
C ALA A 85 23.53 -16.14 -12.91
N MET A 86 23.06 -15.78 -11.71
CA MET A 86 22.87 -16.71 -10.60
C MET A 86 21.80 -17.76 -10.93
N ARG A 87 20.66 -17.38 -11.53
CA ARG A 87 19.63 -18.32 -12.00
C ARG A 87 20.17 -19.27 -13.06
N LYS A 88 21.00 -18.78 -13.99
CA LYS A 88 21.65 -19.62 -15.01
C LYS A 88 22.66 -20.60 -14.41
N GLN A 89 23.32 -20.22 -13.31
CA GLN A 89 24.20 -21.12 -12.56
C GLN A 89 23.41 -22.14 -11.72
N VAL A 90 22.25 -21.74 -11.21
CA VAL A 90 21.31 -22.62 -10.48
C VAL A 90 20.60 -23.58 -11.44
N ASP A 91 20.17 -23.15 -12.64
CA ASP A 91 19.58 -24.00 -13.69
C ASP A 91 20.56 -25.11 -14.13
N LEU A 92 21.88 -24.82 -14.18
CA LEU A 92 22.93 -25.82 -14.43
C LEU A 92 23.10 -26.85 -13.29
N THR A 93 22.55 -26.56 -12.11
CA THR A 93 22.57 -27.45 -10.95
C THR A 93 21.23 -28.19 -10.77
N ASP A 94 20.15 -27.74 -11.42
CA ASP A 94 18.80 -28.34 -11.31
C ASP A 94 18.52 -29.43 -12.37
N ASP A 95 19.31 -29.49 -13.46
CA ASP A 95 19.27 -30.59 -14.44
C ASP A 95 19.79 -31.95 -13.89
N LEU A 96 20.29 -32.00 -12.65
CA LEU A 96 20.71 -33.24 -11.97
C LEU A 96 19.80 -33.69 -10.82
N LYS A 97 18.65 -33.03 -10.62
CA LYS A 97 17.57 -33.56 -9.75
C LYS A 97 16.37 -34.07 -10.55
N GLY A 98 16.67 -34.67 -11.70
CA GLY A 98 15.80 -35.65 -12.36
C GLY A 98 15.76 -36.99 -11.61
N VAL A 99 15.41 -37.00 -10.32
CA VAL A 99 14.92 -38.19 -9.62
C VAL A 99 13.98 -37.70 -8.51
N THR A 100 12.80 -38.30 -8.41
CA THR A 100 11.74 -38.06 -7.41
C THR A 100 10.68 -37.00 -7.77
N ALA A 101 10.05 -37.15 -8.94
CA ALA A 101 8.72 -36.63 -9.19
C ALA A 101 7.73 -37.74 -9.59
N GLU A 102 7.81 -38.91 -8.93
CA GLU A 102 6.58 -39.61 -8.58
C GLU A 102 6.09 -38.99 -7.27
N LYS A 103 5.07 -38.14 -7.35
CA LYS A 103 3.86 -38.20 -6.49
C LYS A 103 3.06 -36.90 -6.62
N SER A 104 1.93 -37.04 -7.30
CA SER A 104 0.67 -36.37 -6.96
C SER A 104 0.54 -34.87 -7.28
N SER A 105 0.44 -34.54 -8.57
CA SER A 105 -0.42 -33.42 -8.97
C SER A 105 -1.88 -33.89 -8.87
N SER A 106 -2.57 -33.41 -7.85
CA SER A 106 -4.02 -33.48 -7.72
C SER A 106 -4.60 -32.33 -8.53
N ALA A 107 -5.14 -32.65 -9.70
CA ALA A 107 -6.10 -31.79 -10.40
C ALA A 107 -7.46 -32.50 -10.34
N PRO A 108 -8.45 -31.97 -9.60
CA PRO A 108 -9.81 -32.42 -9.70
C PRO A 108 -10.41 -31.85 -10.99
N GLU A 109 -10.26 -32.58 -12.09
CA GLU A 109 -11.11 -32.39 -13.26
C GLU A 109 -11.65 -33.75 -13.68
N ALA A 110 -12.82 -34.09 -13.15
CA ALA A 110 -13.63 -35.19 -13.62
C ALA A 110 -15.02 -34.65 -14.02
N PRO A 111 -15.35 -34.67 -15.32
CA PRO A 111 -16.64 -34.30 -15.86
C PRO A 111 -17.61 -35.50 -15.88
N LYS A 112 -18.91 -35.18 -16.07
CA LYS A 112 -20.06 -36.03 -16.48
C LYS A 112 -21.00 -36.55 -15.39
N ALA A 113 -22.27 -36.14 -15.52
CA ALA A 113 -23.53 -36.91 -15.34
C ALA A 113 -24.68 -35.87 -15.39
N ASP A 114 -25.27 -35.50 -16.52
CA ASP A 114 -26.22 -36.24 -17.37
C ASP A 114 -27.55 -36.62 -16.66
N ALA A 115 -28.66 -36.11 -17.25
CA ALA A 115 -30.07 -36.56 -17.18
C ALA A 115 -30.79 -36.64 -15.81
N GLN A 116 -32.08 -36.31 -15.60
CA GLN A 116 -33.24 -35.79 -16.36
C GLN A 116 -34.39 -35.55 -15.33
N PRO A 117 -35.55 -34.97 -15.70
CA PRO A 117 -36.56 -34.42 -14.78
C PRO A 117 -37.48 -35.48 -14.17
N PRO A 118 -38.31 -35.10 -13.17
CA PRO A 118 -39.75 -35.19 -13.42
C PRO A 118 -40.52 -33.98 -12.86
N LYS A 119 -41.40 -33.41 -13.70
CA LYS A 119 -42.58 -32.71 -13.23
C LYS A 119 -43.71 -33.72 -13.15
N ASP A 120 -44.38 -33.74 -12.02
CA ASP A 120 -45.57 -34.56 -11.77
C ASP A 120 -46.46 -33.78 -10.78
N PRO A 121 -47.75 -34.12 -10.62
CA PRO A 121 -48.80 -33.83 -11.58
C PRO A 121 -50.00 -33.10 -10.94
N SER A 122 -50.89 -32.59 -11.80
CA SER A 122 -52.36 -32.55 -11.64
C SER A 122 -53.03 -31.87 -10.42
N SER A 123 -53.97 -30.98 -10.79
CA SER A 123 -55.36 -30.90 -10.29
C SER A 123 -55.73 -29.98 -9.13
N GLN A 124 -56.84 -29.25 -9.39
CA GLN A 124 -57.83 -28.63 -8.48
C GLN A 124 -57.35 -27.35 -7.77
N SER A 125 -58.07 -26.22 -7.78
CA SER A 125 -59.46 -25.88 -8.08
C SER A 125 -59.56 -24.46 -8.63
#